data_AF-A0A0F8WN29-F1
#
_entry.id   AF-A0A0F8WN29-F1
#
_cell.length_a   1.000
_cell.length_b   1.000
_cell.length_c   1.000
_cell.angle_alpha   90.00
_cell.angle_beta   90.00
_cell.angle_gamma   90.00
#
_symmetry.space_group_name_H-M   'P 1'
#
loop_
_entity.id
_entity.type
_entity.pdbx_description
1 polymer ?
#
loop_
_entity_poly.entity_id
_entity_poly.type
_entity_poly.pdbx_seq_one_letter_code
_entity_poly.pdbx_strand_id
1 'polypeptide(L)'
;MPDYELGSRRFESCQGCQYERNKMSTVAYTMGNKDSYDRALSEEPTVTKIGRTSEYSGGCCWPTYEEADAWIKTKRDIPYTPQIYALILLNGWDEDTSDDTYKEYGYYSLLTDSDVKHFIRIHNEA
;
A
#
# COMPACT_ATOMS: atom_id res chain seq x y z
N MET A 1 65.26 -17.92 2.22
CA MET A 1 64.47 -17.89 0.97
C MET A 1 63.40 -18.95 1.11
N PRO A 2 62.15 -18.51 1.25
CA PRO A 2 61.21 -18.60 0.13
C PRO A 2 60.36 -17.33 -0.11
N ASP A 3 59.94 -17.24 -1.36
CA ASP A 3 58.82 -16.59 -2.05
C ASP A 3 57.72 -15.89 -1.22
N TYR A 4 57.34 -14.66 -1.62
CA TYR A 4 56.09 -14.43 -2.35
C TYR A 4 55.94 -12.95 -2.81
N GLU A 5 55.50 -12.79 -4.06
CA GLU A 5 55.15 -11.51 -4.68
C GLU A 5 53.81 -10.97 -4.15
N LEU A 6 53.71 -9.66 -3.94
CA LEU A 6 52.43 -8.96 -3.93
C LEU A 6 52.49 -7.76 -4.88
N GLY A 7 52.17 -8.06 -6.14
CA GLY A 7 51.92 -7.07 -7.18
C GLY A 7 50.72 -6.20 -6.80
N SER A 8 50.94 -4.89 -6.85
CA SER A 8 49.89 -3.87 -6.83
C SER A 8 48.91 -4.09 -7.99
N ARG A 9 47.68 -4.50 -7.67
CA ARG A 9 46.55 -4.33 -8.59
C ARG A 9 45.56 -3.36 -7.98
N ARG A 10 45.43 -2.23 -8.68
CA ARG A 10 44.34 -1.25 -8.57
C ARG A 10 43.01 -2.01 -8.54
N PHE A 11 42.30 -1.94 -7.42
CA PHE A 11 40.87 -2.17 -7.43
C PHE A 11 40.22 -0.89 -7.94
N GLU A 12 39.88 -0.90 -9.22
CA GLU A 12 38.93 0.04 -9.81
C GLU A 12 37.62 -0.08 -9.04
N SER A 13 37.26 0.99 -8.32
CA SER A 13 35.97 1.10 -7.67
C SER A 13 34.89 1.05 -8.76
N CYS A 14 34.19 -0.07 -8.86
CA CYS A 14 32.95 -0.16 -9.60
C CYS A 14 31.92 0.75 -8.93
N GLN A 15 31.85 2.00 -9.39
CA GLN A 15 30.66 2.83 -9.23
C GLN A 15 29.52 2.14 -9.98
N GLY A 16 28.61 1.46 -9.28
CA GLY A 16 27.49 0.85 -9.98
C GLY A 16 26.51 -0.01 -9.21
N CYS A 17 26.63 -0.19 -7.89
CA CYS A 17 25.68 -1.04 -7.13
C CYS A 17 25.55 -0.52 -5.71
N GLN A 18 24.67 0.46 -5.47
CA GLN A 18 24.07 0.75 -4.15
C GLN A 18 23.13 1.97 -4.24
N TYR A 19 22.06 1.83 -5.02
CA TYR A 19 20.84 2.63 -4.83
C TYR A 19 19.63 1.69 -4.87
N GLU A 20 19.76 0.51 -4.24
CA GLU A 20 18.58 -0.15 -3.69
C GLU A 20 18.19 0.66 -2.46
N ARG A 21 17.50 1.79 -2.69
CA ARG A 21 16.64 2.38 -1.67
C ARG A 21 15.77 1.22 -1.20
N ASN A 22 15.96 0.79 0.04
CA ASN A 22 14.93 0.08 0.79
C ASN A 22 13.66 0.95 0.70
N LYS A 23 12.87 0.77 -0.35
CA LYS A 23 11.51 1.28 -0.44
C LYS A 23 10.76 0.48 0.59
N MET A 24 10.72 1.02 1.80
CA MET A 24 10.05 0.40 2.92
C MET A 24 8.59 0.35 2.55
N SER A 25 8.08 -0.85 2.32
CA SER A 25 6.67 -1.06 2.03
C SER A 25 5.84 -0.43 3.15
N THR A 26 4.86 0.39 2.80
CA THR A 26 4.05 1.12 3.77
C THR A 26 2.67 0.48 3.88
N VAL A 27 2.20 0.25 5.11
CA VAL A 27 0.81 -0.17 5.33
C VAL A 27 -0.09 1.05 5.15
N ALA A 28 -1.14 0.90 4.35
CA ALA A 28 -2.21 1.87 4.21
C ALA A 28 -3.56 1.16 4.40
N TYR A 29 -4.63 1.94 4.49
CA TYR A 29 -5.97 1.45 4.70
C TYR A 29 -6.85 1.88 3.54
N THR A 30 -7.74 1.00 3.08
CA THR A 30 -8.73 1.29 2.04
C THR A 30 -10.10 0.82 2.48
N MET A 31 -11.13 1.25 1.78
CA MET A 31 -12.49 0.74 1.97
C MET A 31 -12.95 -0.08 0.75
N GLY A 32 -13.79 -1.07 1.04
CA GLY A 32 -14.44 -1.92 0.04
C GLY A 32 -15.86 -2.28 0.46
N ASN A 33 -16.62 -2.82 -0.49
CA ASN A 33 -17.88 -3.49 -0.16
C ASN A 33 -17.57 -4.78 0.59
N LYS A 34 -18.06 -4.87 1.82
CA LYS A 34 -17.85 -6.01 2.72
C LYS A 34 -18.12 -7.35 2.03
N ASP A 35 -19.30 -7.52 1.45
CA ASP A 35 -19.72 -8.82 0.91
C ASP A 35 -18.87 -9.25 -0.29
N SER A 36 -18.52 -8.30 -1.16
CA SER A 36 -17.70 -8.58 -2.34
C SER A 36 -16.26 -8.95 -1.97
N TYR A 37 -15.66 -8.20 -1.05
CA TYR A 37 -14.29 -8.43 -0.64
C TYR A 37 -14.17 -9.67 0.24
N ASP A 38 -15.07 -9.88 1.19
CA ASP A 38 -15.05 -11.06 2.05
C ASP A 38 -15.25 -12.35 1.23
N ARG A 39 -16.15 -12.33 0.23
CA ARG A 39 -16.27 -13.44 -0.71
C ARG A 39 -14.97 -13.65 -1.49
N ALA A 40 -14.43 -12.59 -2.08
CA ALA A 40 -13.19 -12.71 -2.87
C ALA A 40 -12.01 -13.20 -2.02
N LEU A 41 -11.91 -12.78 -0.76
CA LEU A 41 -10.89 -13.25 0.19
C LEU A 41 -11.12 -14.68 0.68
N SER A 42 -12.35 -15.19 0.62
CA SER A 42 -12.66 -16.58 0.93
C SER A 42 -12.32 -17.53 -0.22
N GLU A 43 -12.32 -17.02 -1.44
CA GLU A 43 -11.99 -17.76 -2.67
C GLU A 43 -10.48 -17.69 -2.96
N GLU A 44 -9.88 -16.52 -2.76
CA GLU A 44 -8.46 -16.23 -3.01
C GLU A 44 -7.80 -15.60 -1.78
N PRO A 45 -6.57 -16.00 -1.41
CA PRO A 45 -5.90 -15.47 -0.21
C PRO A 45 -5.51 -13.98 -0.33
N THR A 46 -5.50 -13.44 -1.55
CA THR A 46 -5.14 -12.04 -1.84
C THR A 46 -6.10 -11.48 -2.87
N VAL A 47 -6.65 -10.29 -2.61
CA VAL A 47 -7.52 -9.57 -3.56
C VAL A 47 -6.83 -8.29 -4.01
N THR A 48 -6.80 -8.01 -5.31
CA THR A 48 -6.17 -6.79 -5.83
C THR A 48 -7.14 -5.60 -5.81
N LYS A 49 -6.73 -4.49 -5.19
CA LYS A 49 -7.37 -3.18 -5.31
C LYS A 49 -6.85 -2.47 -6.54
N ILE A 50 -7.77 -2.06 -7.40
CA ILE A 50 -7.44 -1.27 -8.58
C ILE A 50 -7.17 0.17 -8.14
N GLY A 51 -6.01 0.69 -8.53
CA GLY A 51 -5.64 2.09 -8.37
C GLY A 51 -6.44 3.00 -9.29
N ARG A 52 -6.15 4.29 -9.26
CA ARG A 52 -6.80 5.28 -10.11
C ARG A 52 -6.37 5.09 -11.56
N THR A 53 -7.34 5.02 -12.45
CA THR A 53 -7.12 5.01 -13.90
C THR A 53 -7.88 6.16 -14.56
N SER A 54 -7.71 6.34 -15.88
CA SER A 54 -8.49 7.32 -16.67
C SER A 54 -10.00 7.07 -16.63
N GLU A 55 -10.41 5.82 -16.40
CA GLU A 55 -11.82 5.39 -16.42
C GLU A 55 -12.38 5.18 -15.01
N TYR A 56 -11.51 5.13 -13.99
CA TYR A 56 -11.88 4.83 -12.62
C TYR A 56 -11.13 5.74 -11.65
N SER A 57 -11.85 6.69 -11.06
CA SER A 57 -11.34 7.57 -10.01
C SER A 57 -11.41 6.92 -8.63
N GLY A 58 -10.97 5.68 -8.51
CA GLY A 58 -11.10 4.91 -7.28
C GLY A 58 -9.79 4.64 -6.55
N GLY A 59 -9.93 3.83 -5.49
CA GLY A 59 -8.83 3.49 -4.60
C GLY A 59 -8.64 4.48 -3.46
N CYS A 60 -9.70 4.85 -2.74
CA CYS A 60 -9.56 5.66 -1.52
C CYS A 60 -8.59 4.97 -0.54
N CYS A 61 -7.55 5.67 -0.13
CA CYS A 61 -6.57 5.22 0.83
C CYS A 61 -6.35 6.23 1.96
N TRP A 62 -6.00 5.71 3.13
CA TRP A 62 -5.70 6.45 4.35
C TRP A 62 -4.42 5.92 5.00
N PRO A 63 -3.64 6.79 5.67
CA PRO A 63 -2.45 6.38 6.40
C PRO A 63 -2.79 5.60 7.67
N THR A 64 -3.99 5.81 8.26
CA THR A 64 -4.42 5.19 9.51
C THR A 64 -5.82 4.58 9.41
N TYR A 65 -6.10 3.58 10.25
CA TYR A 65 -7.42 2.96 10.33
C TYR A 65 -8.46 3.96 10.85
N GLU A 66 -8.08 4.77 11.83
CA GLU A 66 -8.94 5.76 12.49
C GLU A 66 -9.43 6.83 11.51
N GLU A 67 -8.58 7.27 10.58
CA GLU A 67 -8.97 8.20 9.52
C GLU A 67 -9.97 7.57 8.55
N ALA A 68 -9.75 6.32 8.14
CA ALA A 68 -10.67 5.59 7.28
C ALA A 68 -12.04 5.37 7.97
N ASP A 69 -12.03 5.01 9.26
CA ASP A 69 -13.24 4.79 10.07
C ASP A 69 -14.01 6.09 10.31
N ALA A 70 -13.31 7.18 10.62
CA ALA A 70 -13.91 8.51 10.73
C ALA A 70 -14.56 8.93 9.40
N TRP A 71 -13.88 8.70 8.27
CA TRP A 71 -14.42 9.02 6.96
C TRP A 71 -15.70 8.24 6.66
N ILE A 72 -15.71 6.92 6.87
CA ILE A 72 -16.89 6.07 6.68
C ILE A 72 -18.06 6.54 7.56
N LYS A 73 -17.81 6.86 8.83
CA LYS A 73 -18.84 7.32 9.78
C LYS A 73 -19.46 8.66 9.39
N THR A 74 -18.72 9.52 8.68
CA THR A 74 -19.22 10.83 8.24
C THR A 74 -19.98 10.77 6.91
N LYS A 75 -19.79 9.72 6.12
CA LYS A 75 -20.42 9.57 4.79
C LYS A 75 -21.71 8.77 4.88
N ARG A 76 -22.82 9.42 4.52
CA ARG A 76 -24.18 8.83 4.60
C ARG A 76 -24.62 8.11 3.33
N ASP A 77 -23.95 8.35 2.20
CA ASP A 77 -24.41 7.93 0.87
C ASP A 77 -23.55 6.82 0.24
N ILE A 78 -22.97 5.94 1.06
CA ILE A 78 -22.20 4.78 0.55
C ILE A 78 -23.21 3.71 0.10
N PRO A 79 -23.24 3.30 -1.18
CA PRO A 79 -24.28 2.42 -1.74
C PRO A 79 -24.09 0.92 -1.40
N TYR A 80 -23.27 0.62 -0.40
CA TYR A 80 -22.92 -0.73 0.05
C TYR A 80 -22.50 -0.69 1.52
N THR A 81 -22.43 -1.86 2.17
CA THR A 81 -21.86 -1.97 3.52
C THR A 81 -20.34 -1.78 3.47
N PRO A 82 -19.80 -0.65 3.95
CA PRO A 82 -18.38 -0.40 3.87
C PRO A 82 -17.63 -1.21 4.93
N GLN A 83 -16.45 -1.70 4.55
CA GLN A 83 -15.50 -2.33 5.46
C GLN A 83 -14.11 -1.76 5.15
N ILE A 84 -13.29 -1.55 6.18
CA ILE A 84 -11.90 -1.10 6.04
C ILE A 84 -11.00 -2.32 5.93
N TYR A 85 -10.02 -2.25 5.03
CA TYR A 85 -9.04 -3.28 4.74
C TYR A 85 -7.63 -2.67 4.77
N ALA A 86 -6.63 -3.44 5.18
CA ALA A 86 -5.23 -3.05 5.04
C ALA A 86 -4.69 -3.41 3.65
N LEU A 87 -3.81 -2.56 3.13
CA LEU A 87 -3.08 -2.77 1.88
C LEU A 87 -1.59 -2.47 2.09
N ILE A 88 -0.75 -3.12 1.30
CA ILE A 88 0.71 -2.90 1.32
C ILE A 88 1.10 -2.10 0.09
N LEU A 89 1.58 -0.88 0.31
CA LEU A 89 2.16 -0.03 -0.71
C LEU A 89 3.61 -0.46 -0.92
N LEU A 90 3.92 -1.04 -2.08
CA LEU A 90 5.24 -1.62 -2.36
C LEU A 90 6.31 -0.55 -2.61
N ASN A 91 5.92 0.58 -3.19
CA ASN A 91 6.83 1.69 -3.48
C ASN A 91 6.83 2.75 -2.36
N GLY A 92 5.88 2.65 -1.44
CA GLY A 92 5.70 3.58 -0.34
C GLY A 92 4.61 4.61 -0.64
N TRP A 93 4.23 5.36 0.40
CA TRP A 93 3.08 6.27 0.38
C TRP A 93 3.15 7.30 -0.76
N ASP A 94 4.26 8.04 -0.86
CA ASP A 94 4.40 9.15 -1.81
C ASP A 94 4.43 8.70 -3.28
N GLU A 95 4.77 7.44 -3.55
CA GLU A 95 4.85 6.91 -4.92
C GLU A 95 3.58 6.16 -5.34
N ASP A 96 2.95 5.43 -4.42
CA ASP A 96 1.76 4.63 -4.72
C ASP A 96 0.45 5.39 -4.46
N THR A 97 0.48 6.59 -3.88
CA THR A 97 -0.70 7.41 -3.63
C THR A 97 -0.57 8.79 -4.26
N SER A 98 -1.71 9.40 -4.59
CA SER A 98 -1.76 10.75 -5.12
C SER A 98 -1.40 11.72 -4.01
N ASP A 99 -0.79 12.83 -4.37
CA ASP A 99 -0.62 13.99 -3.50
C ASP A 99 -1.95 14.44 -2.86
N ASP A 100 -1.88 15.45 -1.98
CA ASP A 100 -2.98 16.07 -1.20
C ASP A 100 -4.22 16.53 -2.03
N THR A 101 -4.28 16.27 -3.34
CA THR A 101 -5.41 16.50 -4.26
C THR A 101 -6.77 16.10 -3.69
N TYR A 102 -6.86 14.98 -2.97
CA TYR A 102 -8.11 14.52 -2.38
C TYR A 102 -8.21 14.73 -0.86
N LYS A 103 -7.19 15.33 -0.27
CA LYS A 103 -7.13 15.57 1.17
C LYS A 103 -8.25 16.48 1.64
N GLU A 104 -8.70 17.41 0.79
CA GLU A 104 -9.88 18.24 1.07
C GLU A 104 -11.18 17.41 1.21
N TYR A 105 -11.25 16.24 0.57
CA TYR A 105 -12.33 15.27 0.71
C TYR A 105 -12.06 14.24 1.82
N GLY A 106 -10.91 14.33 2.50
CA GLY A 106 -10.53 13.49 3.63
C GLY A 106 -9.98 12.12 3.25
N TYR A 107 -9.44 11.92 2.04
CA TYR A 107 -8.79 10.67 1.63
C TYR A 107 -7.70 10.92 0.57
N TYR A 108 -6.88 9.92 0.29
CA TYR A 108 -5.88 9.92 -0.79
C TYR A 108 -6.29 8.95 -1.89
N SER A 109 -5.92 9.19 -3.14
CA SER A 109 -6.19 8.22 -4.22
C SER A 109 -4.99 7.31 -4.40
N LEU A 110 -5.20 6.00 -4.38
CA LEU A 110 -4.20 5.03 -4.78
C LEU A 110 -3.89 5.20 -6.28
N LEU A 111 -2.63 5.30 -6.67
CA LEU A 111 -2.17 5.47 -8.06
C LEU A 111 -1.79 4.16 -8.73
N THR A 112 -1.42 3.15 -7.94
CA THR A 112 -0.97 1.84 -8.41
C THR A 112 -1.91 0.77 -7.91
N ASP A 113 -2.05 -0.34 -8.66
CA ASP A 113 -2.79 -1.48 -8.14
C ASP A 113 -2.05 -2.04 -6.92
N SER A 114 -2.80 -2.39 -5.88
CA SER A 114 -2.22 -2.87 -4.62
C SER A 114 -2.97 -4.06 -4.07
N ASP A 115 -2.23 -4.96 -3.44
CA ASP A 115 -2.81 -6.14 -2.82
C ASP A 115 -3.50 -5.79 -1.50
N VAL A 116 -4.73 -6.23 -1.38
CA VAL A 116 -5.50 -6.21 -0.14
C VAL A 116 -5.30 -7.53 0.55
N LYS A 117 -4.54 -7.47 1.64
CA LYS A 117 -4.36 -8.59 2.56
C LYS A 117 -5.19 -8.27 3.77
N HIS A 118 -6.38 -8.85 3.83
CA HIS A 118 -7.24 -8.58 4.97
C HIS A 118 -6.69 -9.27 6.20
N PHE A 119 -6.48 -8.50 7.26
CA PHE A 119 -5.82 -8.95 8.47
C PHE A 119 -6.76 -8.77 9.67
N ILE A 120 -6.93 -9.88 10.39
CA ILE A 120 -7.37 -10.06 11.78
C ILE A 120 -8.52 -9.15 12.20
N ARG A 121 -9.72 -9.75 12.22
CA ARG A 121 -10.91 -9.23 12.93
C ARG A 121 -10.52 -8.93 14.38
N ILE A 122 -10.25 -7.66 14.71
CA ILE A 122 -10.17 -7.25 16.12
C ILE A 122 -11.60 -7.33 16.64
N HIS A 123 -11.86 -8.38 17.42
CA HIS A 123 -13.06 -8.47 18.23
C HIS A 123 -13.06 -7.28 19.19
N ASN A 124 -13.80 -6.23 18.87
CA ASN A 124 -14.35 -5.39 19.91
C ASN A 124 -15.48 -6.20 20.53
N GLU A 125 -15.16 -6.96 21.59
CA GLU A 125 -16.17 -7.34 22.56
C GLU A 125 -16.78 -6.03 23.09
N ALA A 126 -18.08 -5.90 22.88
CA ALA A 126 -18.91 -4.82 23.42
C ALA A 126 -19.01 -4.93 24.95
#